data_AF-A0A151GY92-F1
#
_entry.id   AF-A0A151GY92-F1
#
_cell.length_a   1.000
_cell.length_b   1.000
_cell.length_c   1.000
_cell.angle_alpha   90.00
_cell.angle_beta   90.00
_cell.angle_gamma   90.00
#
_symmetry.space_group_name_H-M   'P 1'
#
loop_
_entity.id
_entity.type
_entity.pdbx_description
1 polymer ?
#
loop_
_entity_poly.entity_id
_entity_poly.type
_entity_poly.pdbx_seq_one_letter_code
_entity_poly.pdbx_strand_id
1 'polypeptide(L)'
;MDAQQADQAQQQAAAAAQPADTVTPAPAPAPAPGSAPTTAPAAPATGTSHSNGPIDEQDLNDWKTRFNDVLARPSEHINSKSAAQASPWHAGFFECFKPIDLCLISCCLPCVTFGKTHHRLRKNGDLVGYEPINTSCLLFWGSTCCWLYWIPLAMQRQNVREKYNLQGSCLVDLAVSCCLGCCTVIQSDKEAEYHEALLKSSGVQQQYQSNTEMTYPEAKPAGT
;
A
#
# COMPACT_ATOMS: atom_id res chain seq x y z
N MET A 1 43.39 -32.99 -28.73
CA MET A 1 41.93 -32.87 -28.52
C MET A 1 41.65 -33.36 -27.11
N ASP A 2 42.21 -32.70 -26.09
CA ASP A 2 42.41 -33.36 -24.78
C ASP A 2 42.07 -32.50 -23.56
N ALA A 3 41.51 -31.30 -23.76
CA ALA A 3 41.05 -30.45 -22.65
C ALA A 3 39.52 -30.43 -22.48
N GLN A 4 38.75 -30.84 -23.49
CA GLN A 4 37.28 -30.85 -23.45
C GLN A 4 36.69 -32.13 -22.83
N GLN A 5 37.49 -33.19 -22.69
CA GLN A 5 37.01 -34.49 -22.25
C GLN A 5 37.12 -34.71 -20.73
N ALA A 6 37.90 -33.86 -20.03
CA ALA A 6 37.99 -33.86 -18.57
C ALA A 6 36.82 -33.12 -17.90
N ASP A 7 36.26 -32.10 -18.56
CA ASP A 7 35.17 -31.27 -17.99
C ASP A 7 33.81 -32.01 -17.99
N GLN A 8 33.57 -32.87 -18.99
CA GLN A 8 32.33 -33.67 -19.07
C GLN A 8 32.22 -34.77 -17.99
N ALA A 9 33.34 -35.25 -17.42
CA ALA A 9 33.32 -36.25 -16.36
C ALA A 9 32.84 -35.68 -15.02
N GLN A 10 32.93 -34.36 -14.83
CA GLN A 10 32.57 -33.71 -13.57
C GLN A 10 31.11 -33.26 -13.51
N GLN A 11 30.44 -33.13 -14.66
CA GLN A 11 29.02 -32.75 -14.74
C GLN A 11 28.02 -33.92 -14.65
N GLN A 12 28.45 -35.18 -14.76
CA GLN A 12 27.55 -36.35 -14.65
C GLN A 12 27.47 -36.97 -13.24
N ALA A 13 28.23 -36.48 -12.24
CA ALA A 13 28.23 -37.06 -10.89
C ALA A 13 27.23 -36.41 -9.89
N ALA A 14 26.50 -35.35 -10.28
CA ALA A 14 25.60 -34.63 -9.36
C ALA A 14 24.11 -35.02 -9.44
N ALA A 15 23.76 -36.10 -10.16
CA ALA A 15 22.37 -36.46 -10.44
C ALA A 15 21.81 -37.64 -9.61
N ALA A 16 22.49 -38.12 -8.57
CA ALA A 16 21.96 -39.24 -7.79
C ALA A 16 22.37 -39.19 -6.31
N ALA A 17 21.54 -38.55 -5.48
CA ALA A 17 21.41 -38.86 -4.06
C ALA A 17 20.20 -38.15 -3.44
N GLN A 18 19.05 -38.83 -3.42
CA GLN A 18 18.01 -38.56 -2.43
C GLN A 18 18.34 -39.39 -1.17
N PRO A 19 18.28 -38.84 0.05
CA PRO A 19 18.23 -39.67 1.25
C PRO A 19 16.79 -39.90 1.71
N ALA A 20 16.58 -41.16 2.10
CA ALA A 20 15.34 -41.79 2.50
C ALA A 20 14.83 -41.35 3.88
N ASP A 21 13.54 -41.62 4.08
CA ASP A 21 12.78 -41.54 5.32
C ASP A 21 13.52 -42.13 6.54
N THR A 22 13.53 -41.40 7.65
CA THR A 22 13.80 -41.99 8.96
C THR A 22 12.79 -41.44 9.98
N VAL A 23 11.91 -42.33 10.39
CA VAL A 23 10.83 -42.15 11.37
C VAL A 23 11.41 -41.90 12.76
N THR A 24 10.97 -40.84 13.43
CA THR A 24 11.20 -40.58 14.87
C THR A 24 9.85 -40.64 15.60
N PRO A 25 9.72 -41.29 16.77
CA PRO A 25 8.43 -41.61 17.39
C PRO A 25 7.80 -40.43 18.13
N ALA A 26 6.46 -40.39 18.11
CA ALA A 26 5.62 -39.39 18.76
C ALA A 26 5.49 -39.60 20.28
N PRO A 27 5.39 -38.54 21.10
CA PRO A 27 4.80 -38.60 22.42
C PRO A 27 3.27 -38.37 22.39
N ALA A 28 2.57 -39.07 23.29
CA ALA A 28 1.12 -39.28 23.40
C ALA A 28 0.29 -38.06 23.90
N PRO A 29 -1.06 -38.09 23.80
CA PRO A 29 -1.91 -36.90 23.85
C PRO A 29 -2.44 -36.56 25.26
N ALA A 30 -2.76 -35.28 25.46
CA ALA A 30 -3.53 -34.78 26.61
C ALA A 30 -4.73 -33.93 26.13
N PRO A 31 -5.82 -33.80 26.92
CA PRO A 31 -7.19 -34.00 26.46
C PRO A 31 -7.95 -32.72 26.05
N ALA A 32 -8.98 -32.89 25.20
CA ALA A 32 -10.02 -31.88 24.90
C ALA A 32 -10.96 -31.71 26.12
N PRO A 33 -11.63 -30.54 26.33
CA PRO A 33 -12.82 -30.20 25.54
C PRO A 33 -13.15 -28.69 25.41
N GLY A 34 -14.11 -28.36 24.53
CA GLY A 34 -14.90 -27.13 24.63
C GLY A 34 -15.39 -26.57 23.30
N SER A 35 -16.61 -26.95 22.90
CA SER A 35 -17.32 -26.53 21.69
C SER A 35 -17.49 -25.01 21.59
N ALA A 36 -16.99 -24.38 20.53
CA ALA A 36 -17.30 -22.98 20.22
C ALA A 36 -18.58 -22.87 19.38
N PRO A 37 -19.51 -21.95 19.68
CA PRO A 37 -20.68 -21.74 18.85
C PRO A 37 -20.31 -20.97 17.59
N THR A 38 -20.79 -21.46 16.45
CA THR A 38 -20.72 -20.83 15.14
C THR A 38 -21.44 -19.48 15.17
N THR A 39 -20.74 -18.40 14.83
CA THR A 39 -21.38 -17.14 14.42
C THR A 39 -20.80 -16.73 13.07
N ALA A 40 -21.71 -16.58 12.10
CA ALA A 40 -21.41 -16.14 10.74
C ALA A 40 -20.80 -14.72 10.74
N PRO A 41 -19.93 -14.37 9.78
CA PRO A 41 -19.40 -13.03 9.69
C PRO A 41 -20.49 -12.06 9.25
N ALA A 42 -20.85 -11.13 10.15
CA ALA A 42 -21.60 -9.94 9.79
C ALA A 42 -20.72 -9.05 8.90
N ALA A 43 -21.28 -8.58 7.79
CA ALA A 43 -20.64 -7.60 6.92
C ALA A 43 -20.21 -6.35 7.72
N PRO A 44 -19.03 -5.74 7.45
CA PRO A 44 -18.62 -4.56 8.18
C PRO A 44 -19.53 -3.39 7.79
N ALA A 45 -20.28 -2.89 8.77
CA ALA A 45 -20.97 -1.62 8.67
C ALA A 45 -19.93 -0.51 8.51
N THR A 46 -20.01 0.24 7.41
CA THR A 46 -19.29 1.50 7.21
C THR A 46 -19.77 2.52 8.23
N GLY A 47 -19.11 2.57 9.39
CA GLY A 47 -19.29 3.62 10.37
C GLY A 47 -18.56 4.87 9.91
N THR A 48 -19.30 5.90 9.50
CA THR A 48 -18.78 7.26 9.38
C THR A 48 -18.53 7.80 10.79
N SER A 49 -17.31 7.67 11.30
CA SER A 49 -16.90 8.33 12.55
C SER A 49 -16.75 9.82 12.28
N HIS A 50 -17.79 10.60 12.57
CA HIS A 50 -17.69 12.04 12.68
C HIS A 50 -17.21 12.41 14.09
N SER A 51 -15.93 12.76 14.24
CA SER A 51 -15.47 13.52 15.40
C SER A 51 -15.61 15.03 15.11
N ASN A 52 -16.16 15.79 16.06
CA ASN A 52 -16.30 17.26 15.98
C ASN A 52 -14.97 18.00 16.23
N GLY A 53 -13.83 17.43 15.81
CA GLY A 53 -12.51 17.99 16.05
C GLY A 53 -11.47 17.51 15.03
N PRO A 54 -10.25 18.08 15.05
CA PRO A 54 -9.21 17.76 14.07
C PRO A 54 -8.64 16.34 14.22
N ILE A 55 -8.98 15.64 15.32
CA ILE A 55 -8.56 14.28 15.59
C ILE A 55 -9.70 13.32 15.26
N ASP A 56 -9.47 12.50 14.24
CA ASP A 56 -10.28 11.33 13.88
C ASP A 56 -9.70 10.06 14.54
N GLU A 57 -10.55 9.36 15.29
CA GLU A 57 -10.20 8.13 16.00
C GLU A 57 -9.87 6.97 15.04
N GLN A 58 -10.48 6.93 13.86
CA GLN A 58 -10.18 5.91 12.84
C GLN A 58 -8.75 6.08 12.34
N ASP A 59 -8.34 7.31 12.01
CA ASP A 59 -6.96 7.61 11.62
C ASP A 59 -5.96 7.32 12.74
N LEU A 60 -6.29 7.61 13.99
CA LEU A 60 -5.43 7.29 15.14
C LEU A 60 -5.19 5.79 15.27
N ASN A 61 -6.25 5.00 15.15
CA ASN A 61 -6.16 3.54 15.27
C ASN A 61 -5.42 2.93 14.08
N ASP A 62 -5.61 3.45 12.87
CA ASP A 62 -4.87 3.03 11.68
C ASP A 62 -3.36 3.31 11.85
N TRP A 63 -2.98 4.51 12.28
CA TRP A 63 -1.57 4.82 12.57
C TRP A 63 -0.99 3.89 13.64
N LYS A 64 -1.68 3.73 14.78
CA LYS A 64 -1.24 2.83 15.85
C LYS A 64 -1.02 1.41 15.35
N THR A 65 -1.94 0.89 14.55
CA THR A 65 -1.85 -0.46 13.99
C THR A 65 -0.62 -0.60 13.12
N ARG A 66 -0.37 0.37 12.22
CA ARG A 66 0.81 0.34 11.34
C ARG A 66 2.12 0.47 12.12
N PHE A 67 2.19 1.33 13.12
CA PHE A 67 3.37 1.43 13.97
C PHE A 67 3.64 0.14 14.75
N ASN A 68 2.60 -0.44 15.35
CA ASN A 68 2.72 -1.71 16.06
C ASN A 68 3.14 -2.86 15.13
N ASP A 69 2.66 -2.88 13.89
CA ASP A 69 3.06 -3.88 12.90
C ASP A 69 4.55 -3.78 12.53
N VAL A 70 5.05 -2.56 12.30
CA VAL A 70 6.48 -2.32 12.05
C VAL A 70 7.33 -2.77 13.23
N LEU A 71 6.87 -2.56 14.47
CA LEU A 71 7.56 -3.01 15.68
C LEU A 71 7.49 -4.52 15.90
N ALA A 72 6.37 -5.15 15.53
CA ALA A 72 6.20 -6.60 15.68
C ALA A 72 7.03 -7.38 14.66
N ARG A 73 7.23 -6.83 13.46
CA ARG A 73 7.90 -7.53 12.34
C ARG A 73 8.93 -6.64 11.62
N PRO A 74 9.94 -6.09 12.34
CA PRO A 74 10.87 -5.12 11.76
C PRO A 74 11.73 -5.73 10.64
N SER A 75 12.08 -7.01 10.74
CA SER A 75 12.89 -7.69 9.72
C SER A 75 12.15 -7.81 8.38
N GLU A 76 10.84 -8.05 8.39
CA GLU A 76 10.02 -8.15 7.18
C GLU A 76 9.94 -6.78 6.48
N HIS A 77 9.67 -5.72 7.26
CA HIS A 77 9.59 -4.37 6.72
C HIS A 77 10.94 -3.89 6.17
N ILE A 78 12.04 -4.07 6.90
CA ILE A 78 13.38 -3.64 6.46
C ILE A 78 13.81 -4.34 5.16
N ASN A 79 13.45 -5.62 4.99
CA ASN A 79 13.78 -6.38 3.79
C ASN A 79 12.74 -6.22 2.66
N SER A 80 11.66 -5.47 2.88
CA SER A 80 10.64 -5.25 1.87
C SER A 80 11.17 -4.47 0.67
N LYS A 81 10.86 -4.99 -0.52
CA LYS A 81 11.20 -4.40 -1.82
C LYS A 81 10.00 -4.57 -2.74
N SER A 82 9.76 -3.58 -3.58
CA SER A 82 8.74 -3.69 -4.62
C SER A 82 9.08 -4.80 -5.61
N ALA A 83 8.06 -5.40 -6.22
CA ALA A 83 8.24 -6.49 -7.18
C ALA A 83 9.01 -6.03 -8.43
N ALA A 84 9.62 -6.98 -9.17
CA ALA A 84 10.42 -6.66 -10.35
C ALA A 84 9.64 -5.95 -11.47
N GLN A 85 8.32 -6.19 -11.53
CA GLN A 85 7.38 -5.58 -12.47
C GLN A 85 6.72 -4.29 -11.94
N ALA A 86 7.20 -3.73 -10.83
CA ALA A 86 6.66 -2.49 -10.27
C ALA A 86 6.89 -1.31 -11.23
N SER A 87 5.91 -0.40 -11.28
CA SER A 87 5.97 0.78 -12.15
C SER A 87 6.96 1.82 -11.63
N PRO A 88 7.60 2.60 -12.52
CA PRO A 88 8.40 3.73 -12.09
C PRO A 88 7.54 4.84 -11.47
N TRP A 89 8.17 5.67 -10.64
CA TRP A 89 7.57 6.91 -10.13
C TRP A 89 7.27 7.84 -11.30
N HIS A 90 6.06 8.42 -11.33
CA HIS A 90 5.67 9.39 -12.36
C HIS A 90 6.34 10.76 -12.12
N ALA A 91 6.33 11.24 -10.88
CA ALA A 91 6.93 12.50 -10.49
C ALA A 91 8.44 12.34 -10.23
N GLY A 92 9.26 13.22 -10.80
CA GLY A 92 10.69 13.22 -10.53
C GLY A 92 11.00 13.57 -9.06
N PHE A 93 11.95 12.86 -8.44
CA PHE A 93 12.27 13.03 -7.02
C PHE A 93 12.74 14.45 -6.67
N PHE A 94 13.57 15.07 -7.52
CA PHE A 94 14.08 16.43 -7.34
C PHE A 94 13.22 17.51 -8.02
N GLU A 95 12.04 17.15 -8.53
CA GLU A 95 11.09 18.12 -9.10
C GLU A 95 10.21 18.78 -8.01
N CYS A 96 10.73 18.90 -6.78
CA CYS A 96 10.00 19.46 -5.65
C CYS A 96 9.64 20.94 -5.82
N PHE A 97 10.38 21.69 -6.65
CA PHE A 97 10.15 23.11 -6.94
C PHE A 97 9.00 23.38 -7.92
N LYS A 98 8.36 22.35 -8.47
CA LYS A 98 7.27 22.48 -9.44
C LYS A 98 6.04 21.71 -8.97
N PRO A 99 4.87 22.33 -8.73
CA PRO A 99 4.62 23.78 -8.70
C PRO A 99 5.25 24.44 -7.48
N ILE A 100 5.62 25.72 -7.59
CA ILE A 100 6.31 26.49 -6.54
C ILE A 100 5.43 26.59 -5.28
N ASP A 101 4.12 26.74 -5.44
CA ASP A 101 3.19 26.83 -4.31
C ASP A 101 3.22 25.57 -3.44
N LEU A 102 3.27 24.39 -4.08
CA LEU A 102 3.39 23.11 -3.38
C LEU A 102 4.75 22.99 -2.68
N CYS A 103 5.81 23.52 -3.29
CA CYS A 103 7.13 23.59 -2.66
C CYS A 103 7.10 24.45 -1.40
N LEU A 104 6.53 25.66 -1.47
CA LEU A 104 6.48 26.61 -0.35
C LEU A 104 5.65 26.04 0.81
N ILE A 105 4.46 25.51 0.53
CA ILE A 105 3.62 24.93 1.59
C ILE A 105 4.28 23.70 2.20
N SER A 106 4.94 22.84 1.41
CA SER A 106 5.58 21.64 1.93
C SER A 106 6.90 21.93 2.64
N CYS A 107 7.59 23.02 2.31
CA CYS A 107 8.77 23.48 3.04
C CYS A 107 8.39 24.13 4.38
N CYS A 108 7.35 24.98 4.40
CA CYS A 108 6.99 25.73 5.60
C CYS A 108 6.04 24.96 6.54
N LEU A 109 5.15 24.15 5.97
CA LEU A 109 4.13 23.37 6.67
C LEU A 109 4.05 21.95 6.09
N PRO A 110 5.14 21.15 6.16
CA PRO A 110 5.19 19.80 5.59
C PRO A 110 4.09 18.88 6.11
N CYS A 111 3.63 19.11 7.35
CA CYS A 111 2.56 18.35 8.00
C CYS A 111 1.22 18.45 7.25
N VAL A 112 0.90 19.60 6.65
CA VAL A 112 -0.35 19.79 5.89
C VAL A 112 -0.32 18.95 4.62
N THR A 113 0.78 19.01 3.86
CA THR A 113 0.98 18.18 2.67
C THR A 113 0.96 16.69 3.03
N PHE A 114 1.67 16.29 4.08
CA PHE A 114 1.66 14.92 4.59
C PHE A 114 0.24 14.43 4.92
N GLY A 115 -0.54 15.25 5.65
CA GLY A 115 -1.92 14.95 5.99
C GLY A 115 -2.83 14.89 4.76
N LYS A 116 -2.61 15.74 3.76
CA LYS A 116 -3.34 15.74 2.48
C LYS A 116 -3.09 14.45 1.71
N THR A 117 -1.82 14.07 1.57
CA THR A 117 -1.44 12.80 0.94
C THR A 117 -2.05 11.61 1.69
N HIS A 118 -2.12 11.65 3.02
CA HIS A 118 -2.72 10.57 3.81
C HIS A 118 -4.20 10.41 3.51
N HIS A 119 -4.93 11.53 3.46
CA HIS A 119 -6.35 11.56 3.15
C HIS A 119 -6.61 10.96 1.76
N ARG A 120 -5.81 11.31 0.75
CA ARG A 120 -5.91 10.71 -0.61
C ARG A 120 -5.69 9.20 -0.58
N LEU A 121 -4.69 8.75 0.18
CA LEU A 121 -4.33 7.33 0.21
C LEU A 121 -5.37 6.47 0.92
N ARG A 122 -5.92 6.93 2.04
CA ARG A 122 -6.65 6.08 2.99
C ARG A 122 -8.15 6.41 3.14
N LYS A 123 -8.56 7.64 2.80
CA LYS A 123 -9.94 8.11 2.98
C LYS A 123 -10.65 8.34 1.65
N ASN A 124 -10.20 9.33 0.90
CA ASN A 124 -10.84 9.75 -0.34
C ASN A 124 -9.84 10.42 -1.27
N GLY A 125 -9.65 9.86 -2.47
CA GLY A 125 -8.73 10.37 -3.49
C GLY A 125 -9.07 11.77 -4.01
N ASP A 126 -10.36 12.12 -4.02
CA ASP A 126 -10.88 13.43 -4.43
C ASP A 126 -10.85 14.49 -3.30
N LEU A 127 -10.23 14.17 -2.15
CA LEU A 127 -10.15 15.06 -0.98
C LEU A 127 -11.51 15.46 -0.38
N VAL A 128 -12.58 14.70 -0.62
CA VAL A 128 -13.87 14.95 0.01
C VAL A 128 -13.73 14.81 1.53
N GLY A 129 -14.16 15.85 2.26
CA GLY A 129 -14.04 15.90 3.74
C GLY A 129 -12.61 16.09 4.25
N TYR A 130 -11.68 16.56 3.42
CA TYR A 130 -10.33 16.88 3.84
C TYR A 130 -10.28 18.18 4.65
N GLU A 131 -9.67 18.12 5.83
CA GLU A 131 -9.29 19.28 6.63
C GLU A 131 -7.76 19.42 6.68
N PRO A 132 -7.20 20.64 6.50
CA PRO A 132 -5.75 20.86 6.51
C PRO A 132 -5.06 20.41 7.81
N ILE A 133 -5.72 20.64 8.95
CA ILE A 133 -5.28 20.17 10.25
C ILE A 133 -6.09 18.92 10.60
N ASN A 134 -5.53 17.76 10.30
CA ASN A 134 -6.10 16.46 10.63
C ASN A 134 -5.16 15.62 11.51
N THR A 135 -5.61 14.43 11.95
CA THR A 135 -4.81 13.49 12.76
C THR A 135 -3.40 13.27 12.21
N SER A 136 -3.27 13.07 10.90
CA SER A 136 -1.98 12.81 10.25
C SER A 136 -1.08 14.04 10.22
N CYS A 137 -1.66 15.23 10.00
CA CYS A 137 -0.94 16.50 10.12
C CYS A 137 -0.40 16.69 11.54
N LEU A 138 -1.22 16.47 12.58
CA LEU A 138 -0.82 16.60 13.98
C LEU A 138 0.22 15.56 14.38
N LEU A 139 0.09 14.31 13.91
CA LEU A 139 1.09 13.25 14.10
C LEU A 139 2.44 13.66 13.51
N PHE A 140 2.45 14.13 12.25
CA PHE A 140 3.68 14.53 11.59
C PHE A 140 4.34 15.72 12.28
N TRP A 141 3.55 16.73 12.63
CA TRP A 141 4.03 17.89 13.37
C TRP A 141 4.63 17.47 14.72
N GLY A 142 3.92 16.65 15.51
CA GLY A 142 4.42 16.13 16.78
C GLY A 142 5.69 15.28 16.63
N SER A 143 5.80 14.48 15.56
CA SER A 143 7.02 13.71 15.29
C SER A 143 8.22 14.59 14.91
N THR A 144 7.97 15.76 14.30
CA THR A 144 9.01 16.76 14.00
C THR A 144 9.59 17.34 15.28
N CYS A 145 8.77 17.56 16.31
CA CYS A 145 9.23 18.07 17.61
C CYS A 145 10.28 17.17 18.28
N CYS A 146 10.32 15.88 17.96
CA CYS A 146 11.28 14.91 18.49
C CYS A 146 12.31 14.43 17.45
N TRP A 147 12.42 15.10 16.28
CA TRP A 147 13.29 14.70 15.16
C TRP A 147 12.99 13.31 14.57
N LEU A 148 11.78 12.78 14.79
CA LEU A 148 11.36 11.46 14.30
C LEU A 148 10.45 11.54 13.06
N TYR A 149 10.34 12.71 12.42
CA TYR A 149 9.45 12.94 11.28
C TYR A 149 9.69 12.00 10.10
N TRP A 150 10.91 11.52 9.93
CA TRP A 150 11.30 10.63 8.85
C TRP A 150 10.63 9.25 8.95
N ILE A 151 10.21 8.82 10.15
CA ILE A 151 9.53 7.53 10.37
C ILE A 151 8.11 7.55 9.77
N PRO A 152 7.18 8.43 10.20
CA PRO A 152 5.86 8.48 9.58
C PRO A 152 5.94 8.84 8.10
N LEU A 153 6.92 9.65 7.68
CA LEU A 153 7.16 9.95 6.27
C LEU A 153 7.52 8.69 5.45
N ALA A 154 8.48 7.89 5.93
CA ALA A 154 8.89 6.66 5.26
C ALA A 154 7.75 5.64 5.23
N MET A 155 7.00 5.50 6.32
CA MET A 155 5.82 4.64 6.37
C MET A 155 4.78 5.06 5.34
N GLN A 156 4.48 6.35 5.23
CA GLN A 156 3.53 6.84 4.23
C GLN A 156 4.05 6.64 2.81
N ARG A 157 5.35 6.86 2.56
CA ARG A 157 5.97 6.61 1.26
C ARG A 157 5.89 5.14 0.86
N GLN A 158 6.11 4.22 1.80
CA GLN A 158 5.89 2.79 1.58
C GLN A 158 4.43 2.50 1.19
N ASN A 159 3.46 3.15 1.86
CA ASN A 159 2.05 3.01 1.51
C ASN A 159 1.74 3.49 0.08
N VAL A 160 2.36 4.60 -0.37
CA VAL A 160 2.26 5.07 -1.77
C VAL A 160 2.78 3.99 -2.73
N ARG A 161 3.95 3.40 -2.42
CA ARG A 161 4.54 2.34 -3.25
C ARG A 161 3.66 1.10 -3.33
N GLU A 162 3.13 0.66 -2.20
CA GLU A 162 2.27 -0.53 -2.14
C GLU A 162 0.94 -0.28 -2.84
N LYS A 163 0.29 0.86 -2.61
CA LYS A 163 -1.02 1.19 -3.18
C LYS A 163 -0.98 1.29 -4.71
N TYR A 164 0.06 1.91 -5.26
CA TYR A 164 0.18 2.16 -6.70
C TYR A 164 1.17 1.23 -7.41
N ASN A 165 1.68 0.20 -6.71
CA ASN A 165 2.67 -0.75 -7.21
C ASN A 165 3.92 -0.06 -7.81
N LEU A 166 4.50 0.89 -7.08
CA LEU A 166 5.69 1.65 -7.50
C LEU A 166 6.99 1.01 -7.02
N GLN A 167 8.05 1.18 -7.78
CA GLN A 167 9.39 0.67 -7.45
C GLN A 167 9.98 1.30 -6.17
N GLY A 168 10.71 0.50 -5.39
CA GLY A 168 11.44 0.99 -4.22
C GLY A 168 11.68 -0.08 -3.16
N SER A 169 12.22 0.34 -2.01
CA SER A 169 12.47 -0.52 -0.86
C SER A 169 12.35 0.27 0.43
N CYS A 170 12.12 -0.42 1.54
CA CYS A 170 12.02 0.23 2.85
C CYS A 170 13.28 1.04 3.19
N LEU A 171 14.48 0.50 2.95
CA LEU A 171 15.72 1.21 3.22
C LEU A 171 15.86 2.50 2.41
N VAL A 172 15.46 2.48 1.14
CA VAL A 172 15.46 3.68 0.30
C VAL A 172 14.46 4.70 0.84
N ASP A 173 13.25 4.26 1.22
CA ASP A 173 12.23 5.14 1.78
C ASP A 173 12.68 5.80 3.08
N LEU A 174 13.33 5.07 3.97
CA LEU A 174 13.89 5.61 5.22
C LEU A 174 14.99 6.64 4.92
N ALA A 175 15.92 6.32 4.02
CA ALA A 175 17.02 7.21 3.67
C ALA A 175 16.54 8.52 3.02
N VAL A 176 15.61 8.44 2.05
CA VAL A 176 15.10 9.65 1.38
C VAL A 176 14.18 10.45 2.30
N SER A 177 13.41 9.81 3.18
CA SER A 177 12.58 10.50 4.17
C SER A 177 13.42 11.24 5.21
N CYS A 178 14.56 10.67 5.61
CA CYS A 178 15.47 11.26 6.59
C CYS A 178 16.30 12.40 6.01
N CYS A 179 16.90 12.21 4.83
CA CYS A 179 17.83 13.19 4.26
C CYS A 179 17.15 14.23 3.35
N LEU A 180 16.02 13.87 2.74
CA LEU A 180 15.37 14.62 1.66
C LEU A 180 13.86 14.69 1.91
N GLY A 181 13.47 15.00 3.15
CA GLY A 181 12.08 14.93 3.62
C GLY A 181 11.11 15.80 2.82
N CYS A 182 11.49 17.04 2.48
CA CYS A 182 10.66 17.92 1.65
C CYS A 182 10.40 17.34 0.25
N CYS A 183 11.44 16.86 -0.43
CA CYS A 183 11.28 16.22 -1.74
C CYS A 183 10.40 14.97 -1.64
N THR A 184 10.58 14.20 -0.56
CA THR A 184 9.83 12.98 -0.31
C THR A 184 8.34 13.25 -0.11
N VAL A 185 7.97 14.25 0.70
CA VAL A 185 6.56 14.58 0.94
C VAL A 185 5.89 15.12 -0.33
N ILE A 186 6.59 15.97 -1.10
CA ILE A 186 6.06 16.52 -2.35
C ILE A 186 5.89 15.44 -3.42
N GLN A 187 6.89 14.56 -3.59
CA GLN A 187 6.76 13.47 -4.56
C GLN A 187 5.60 12.54 -4.18
N SER A 188 5.47 12.18 -2.90
CA SER A 188 4.38 11.34 -2.41
C SER A 188 3.01 11.96 -2.68
N ASP A 189 2.88 13.28 -2.52
CA ASP A 189 1.64 14.00 -2.78
C ASP A 189 1.27 14.02 -4.27
N LYS A 190 2.26 14.25 -5.14
CA LYS A 190 2.08 14.25 -6.60
C LYS A 190 1.69 12.87 -7.13
N GLU A 191 2.34 11.81 -6.66
CA GLU A 191 1.97 10.44 -7.03
C GLU A 191 0.55 10.15 -6.59
N ALA A 192 0.19 10.51 -5.35
CA ALA A 192 -1.17 10.30 -4.87
C ALA A 192 -2.19 11.04 -5.74
N GLU A 193 -1.94 12.28 -6.11
CA GLU A 193 -2.83 13.04 -6.99
C GLU A 193 -2.94 12.44 -8.40
N TYR A 194 -1.80 12.09 -9.01
CA TYR A 194 -1.74 11.52 -10.35
C TYR A 194 -2.48 10.18 -10.45
N HIS A 195 -2.21 9.27 -9.51
CA HIS A 195 -2.79 7.93 -9.54
C HIS A 195 -4.28 7.94 -9.19
N GLU A 196 -4.73 8.76 -8.24
CA GLU A 196 -6.17 8.88 -7.93
C GLU A 196 -6.95 9.48 -9.12
N ALA A 197 -6.38 10.44 -9.84
CA ALA A 197 -6.97 10.97 -11.07
C ALA A 197 -7.07 9.89 -12.18
N LEU A 198 -6.04 9.06 -12.32
CA LEU A 198 -6.04 7.95 -13.29
C LEU A 198 -7.09 6.88 -12.94
N LEU A 199 -7.22 6.52 -11.65
CA LEU A 199 -8.23 5.57 -11.18
C LEU A 199 -9.64 6.10 -11.45
N LYS A 200 -9.88 7.39 -11.22
CA LYS A 200 -11.17 8.03 -11.51
C LYS A 200 -11.52 8.01 -12.99
N SER A 201 -10.58 8.41 -13.85
CA SER A 201 -10.80 8.40 -15.31
C SER A 201 -11.03 6.98 -15.85
N SER A 202 -10.34 5.97 -15.30
CA SER A 202 -10.53 4.56 -15.67
C SER A 202 -11.89 4.01 -15.19
N GLY A 203 -12.35 4.41 -14.01
CA GLY A 203 -13.66 4.03 -13.47
C GLY A 203 -14.84 4.62 -14.26
N VAL A 204 -14.69 5.84 -14.77
CA VAL A 204 -15.69 6.49 -15.63
C VAL A 204 -15.84 5.76 -16.98
N GLN A 205 -14.78 5.14 -17.52
CA GLN A 205 -14.88 4.32 -18.73
C GLN A 205 -15.60 2.98 -18.50
N GLN A 206 -15.64 2.46 -17.27
CA GLN A 206 -16.34 1.20 -16.94
C GLN A 206 -17.78 1.40 -16.45
N GLN A 207 -18.23 2.63 -16.21
CA GLN A 207 -19.60 2.91 -15.79
C GLN A 207 -20.55 3.13 -16.99
N TYR A 208 -21.38 2.11 -17.24
CA TYR A 208 -22.60 2.10 -18.06
C TYR A 208 -22.46 2.21 -19.58
N GLN A 209 -22.31 1.07 -20.24
CA GLN A 209 -22.87 0.86 -21.58
C GLN A 209 -24.26 0.22 -21.40
N SER A 210 -25.33 1.01 -21.56
CA SER A 210 -26.68 0.44 -21.65
C SER A 210 -26.70 -0.52 -22.83
N ASN A 211 -27.16 -1.75 -22.63
CA ASN A 211 -27.54 -2.59 -23.77
C ASN A 211 -28.73 -1.91 -24.47
N THR A 212 -28.46 -1.29 -25.62
CA THR A 212 -29.49 -0.82 -26.54
C THR A 212 -30.21 -2.04 -27.11
N GLU A 213 -31.51 -2.12 -26.78
CA GLU A 213 -32.58 -2.73 -27.57
C GLU A 213 -32.64 -4.26 -27.65
N MET A 214 -33.38 -4.86 -26.72
CA MET A 214 -34.00 -6.18 -26.92
C MET A 214 -35.17 -6.00 -27.90
N THR A 215 -34.93 -6.19 -29.19
CA THR A 215 -36.01 -6.38 -30.17
C THR A 215 -36.76 -7.67 -29.83
N TYR A 216 -38.03 -7.55 -29.47
CA TYR A 216 -38.93 -8.71 -29.35
C TYR A 216 -39.47 -9.05 -30.74
N PRO A 217 -39.39 -10.32 -31.19
CA PRO A 217 -39.99 -10.71 -32.45
C PRO A 217 -41.53 -10.63 -32.36
N GLU A 218 -42.11 -9.96 -33.36
CA GLU A 218 -43.55 -9.76 -33.52
C GLU A 218 -44.28 -11.10 -33.73
N ALA A 219 -45.36 -11.32 -32.96
CA ALA A 219 -46.19 -12.51 -33.08
C ALA A 219 -47.01 -12.46 -34.38
N LYS A 220 -46.80 -13.44 -35.26
CA LYS A 220 -47.53 -13.61 -36.53
C LYS A 220 -49.02 -13.88 -36.28
N PRO A 221 -49.96 -13.12 -36.87
CA PRO A 221 -51.40 -13.34 -36.68
C PRO A 221 -51.86 -14.63 -37.38
N ALA A 222 -52.61 -15.45 -36.65
CA ALA A 222 -53.32 -16.61 -37.19
C ALA A 222 -54.59 -16.13 -37.91
N GLY A 223 -54.59 -16.24 -39.24
CA GLY A 223 -55.81 -16.10 -40.06
C GLY A 223 -56.40 -17.47 -40.36
N THR A 224 -57.66 -17.67 -40.00
CA THR A 224 -58.68 -18.36 -40.81
C THR A 224 -60.07 -18.03 -40.27
#